data_AF-A0A2V8VBN6-F1
#
_entry.id   AF-A0A2V8VBN6-F1
#
_cell.length_a   1.000
_cell.length_b   1.000
_cell.length_c   1.000
_cell.angle_alpha   90.00
_cell.angle_beta   90.00
_cell.angle_gamma   90.00
#
_symmetry.space_group_name_H-M   'P 1'
#
loop_
_entity.id
_entity.type
_entity.pdbx_description
1 polymer ?
#
loop_
_entity_poly.entity_id
_entity_poly.type
_entity_poly.pdbx_seq_one_letter_code
_entity_poly.pdbx_strand_id
1 'polypeptide(L)'
;HTGARVQLGLVLSQKNDTAAAANVFRSLISKNPGFAEAHNNLGLVLLQSGDTGGAQSEFREALRLKPRYAEAHYNLALALEKAGKQAESHAELEKAYDLAPQLRNAANARP
;
A
#
# COMPACT_ATOMS: atom_id res chain seq x y z
N HIS A 1 -12.11 15.09 2.90
CA HIS A 1 -10.66 14.91 2.66
C HIS A 1 -10.40 14.14 1.36
N THR A 2 -10.92 14.62 0.23
CA THR A 2 -10.87 13.90 -1.07
C THR A 2 -9.63 14.27 -1.89
N GLY A 3 -8.97 15.40 -1.57
CA GLY A 3 -7.83 15.93 -2.33
C GLY A 3 -6.63 14.98 -2.41
N ALA A 4 -6.30 14.29 -1.31
CA ALA A 4 -5.14 13.40 -1.28
C ALA A 4 -5.30 12.15 -2.17
N ARG A 5 -6.51 11.57 -2.25
CA ARG A 5 -6.78 10.39 -3.10
C ARG A 5 -6.82 10.76 -4.58
N VAL A 6 -7.32 11.95 -4.91
CA VAL A 6 -7.35 12.46 -6.29
C VAL A 6 -5.95 12.84 -6.77
N GLN A 7 -5.16 13.55 -5.95
CA GLN A 7 -3.75 13.82 -6.27
C GLN A 7 -2.94 12.52 -6.39
N LEU A 8 -3.18 11.53 -5.53
CA LEU A 8 -2.56 10.20 -5.62
C LEU A 8 -2.82 9.53 -6.97
N GLY A 9 -4.09 9.42 -7.40
CA GLY A 9 -4.43 8.81 -8.68
C GLY A 9 -3.79 9.52 -9.88
N LEU A 10 -3.71 10.85 -9.81
CA LEU A 10 -3.07 11.68 -10.83
C LEU A 10 -1.55 11.45 -10.91
N VAL A 11 -0.86 11.41 -9.77
CA VAL A 11 0.60 11.19 -9.76
C VAL A 11 0.94 9.76 -10.21
N LEU A 12 0.16 8.76 -9.78
CA LEU A 12 0.33 7.38 -10.22
C LEU A 12 0.02 7.19 -11.73
N SER A 13 -0.89 7.99 -12.29
CA SER A 13 -1.34 7.86 -13.68
C SER A 13 -0.49 8.64 -14.70
N GLN A 14 0.20 9.72 -14.31
CA GLN A 14 0.88 10.63 -15.25
C GLN A 14 2.33 10.22 -15.61
N LYS A 15 2.56 8.97 -16.01
CA LYS A 15 3.85 8.47 -16.56
C LYS A 15 5.01 8.35 -15.55
N ASN A 16 5.06 7.23 -14.82
CA ASN A 16 6.28 6.68 -14.22
C ASN A 16 7.06 7.56 -13.21
N ASP A 17 6.60 8.74 -12.83
CA ASP A 17 7.28 9.57 -11.81
C ASP A 17 6.93 9.13 -10.38
N THR A 18 7.25 7.86 -10.11
CA THR A 18 7.16 7.26 -8.77
C THR A 18 8.04 8.02 -7.76
N ALA A 19 9.09 8.71 -8.22
CA ALA A 19 9.96 9.52 -7.37
C ALA A 19 9.24 10.77 -6.83
N ALA A 20 8.55 11.54 -7.69
CA ALA A 20 7.75 12.68 -7.25
C ALA A 20 6.62 12.25 -6.31
N ALA A 21 5.95 11.14 -6.61
CA ALA A 21 4.92 10.56 -5.76
C ALA A 21 5.44 10.23 -4.36
N ALA A 22 6.60 9.55 -4.30
CA ALA A 22 7.22 9.16 -3.03
C ALA A 22 7.57 10.39 -2.19
N ASN A 23 8.09 11.45 -2.81
CA ASN A 23 8.43 12.69 -2.10
C ASN A 23 7.20 13.39 -1.51
N VAL A 24 6.06 13.38 -2.19
CA VAL A 24 4.80 13.90 -1.65
C VAL A 24 4.39 13.14 -0.39
N PHE A 25 4.38 11.81 -0.43
CA PHE A 25 3.98 11.02 0.75
C PHE A 25 4.99 11.13 1.89
N ARG A 26 6.29 11.17 1.61
CA ARG A 26 7.33 11.43 2.62
C ARG A 26 7.13 12.78 3.30
N SER A 27 6.76 13.82 2.55
CA SER A 27 6.44 15.13 3.13
C SER A 27 5.19 15.08 4.03
N LEU A 28 4.15 14.34 3.62
CA LEU A 28 2.95 14.12 4.44
C LEU A 28 3.28 13.37 5.73
N ILE A 29 4.08 12.31 5.66
CA ILE A 29 4.54 11.52 6.81
C ILE A 29 5.40 12.38 7.73
N SER A 30 6.30 13.20 7.19
CA SER A 30 7.12 14.11 8.01
C SER A 30 6.28 15.12 8.79
N LYS A 31 5.16 15.58 8.23
CA LYS A 31 4.21 16.49 8.91
C LYS A 31 3.29 15.76 9.87
N ASN A 32 2.93 14.51 9.56
CA ASN A 32 2.09 13.67 10.39
C ASN A 32 2.53 12.20 10.31
N PRO A 33 3.45 11.76 11.21
CA PRO A 33 3.93 10.38 11.22
C PRO A 33 2.85 9.36 11.57
N GLY A 34 1.70 9.79 12.10
CA GLY A 34 0.57 8.92 12.39
C GLY A 34 -0.37 8.69 11.20
N PHE A 35 -0.06 9.20 10.01
CA PHE A 35 -0.97 9.14 8.87
C PHE A 35 -0.86 7.79 8.13
N ALA A 36 -1.57 6.79 8.61
CA ALA A 36 -1.55 5.42 8.08
C ALA A 36 -1.82 5.35 6.56
N GLU A 37 -2.75 6.15 6.03
CA GLU A 37 -3.04 6.20 4.60
C GLU A 37 -1.84 6.72 3.78
N ALA A 38 -1.03 7.64 4.32
CA ALA A 38 0.17 8.12 3.63
C ALA A 38 1.26 7.04 3.57
N HIS A 39 1.46 6.29 4.66
CA HIS A 39 2.34 5.11 4.66
C HIS A 39 1.89 4.06 3.64
N ASN A 40 0.59 3.71 3.61
CA ASN A 40 0.07 2.78 2.60
C ASN A 40 0.32 3.29 1.17
N ASN A 41 0.07 4.57 0.90
CA ASN A 41 0.25 5.13 -0.44
C ASN A 41 1.73 5.23 -0.84
N LEU A 42 2.63 5.55 0.10
CA LEU A 42 4.07 5.48 -0.15
C LEU A 42 4.50 4.05 -0.46
N GLY A 43 3.99 3.06 0.26
CA GLY A 43 4.27 1.65 0.00
C GLY A 43 3.85 1.21 -1.41
N LEU A 44 2.67 1.66 -1.88
CA LEU A 44 2.21 1.39 -3.25
C LEU A 44 3.15 1.99 -4.31
N VAL A 45 3.59 3.24 -4.09
CA VAL A 45 4.54 3.91 -4.99
C VAL A 45 5.87 3.18 -5.05
N LEU A 46 6.41 2.77 -3.89
CA LEU A 46 7.67 2.03 -3.80
C LEU A 46 7.55 0.65 -4.47
N LEU A 47 6.41 -0.02 -4.31
CA LEU A 47 6.16 -1.31 -4.95
C LEU A 47 6.17 -1.19 -6.48
N GLN A 48 5.58 -0.11 -7.01
CA GLN A 48 5.57 0.21 -8.44
C GLN A 48 6.96 0.58 -8.96
N SER A 49 7.79 1.28 -8.18
CA SER A 49 9.18 1.60 -8.56
C SER A 49 10.13 0.40 -8.46
N GLY A 50 9.67 -0.72 -7.89
CA GLY A 50 10.45 -1.95 -7.71
C GLY A 50 11.12 -2.08 -6.35
N ASP A 51 11.08 -1.04 -5.51
CA ASP A 51 11.55 -1.07 -4.13
C ASP A 51 10.58 -1.85 -3.23
N THR A 52 10.64 -3.17 -3.37
CA THR A 52 9.77 -4.11 -2.66
C THR A 52 10.06 -4.12 -1.16
N GLY A 53 11.32 -3.88 -0.75
CA GLY A 53 11.71 -3.80 0.67
C GLY A 53 11.19 -2.54 1.36
N GLY A 54 11.32 -1.38 0.71
CA GLY A 54 10.73 -0.13 1.16
C GLY A 54 9.20 -0.23 1.25
N ALA A 55 8.56 -0.81 0.23
CA ALA A 55 7.12 -1.02 0.22
C ALA A 55 6.62 -1.81 1.45
N GLN A 56 7.26 -2.95 1.76
CA GLN A 56 6.89 -3.76 2.91
C GLN A 56 7.03 -2.99 4.23
N SER A 57 8.08 -2.18 4.38
CA SER A 57 8.31 -1.36 5.58
C SER A 57 7.17 -0.36 5.78
N GLU A 58 6.79 0.35 4.72
CA GLU A 58 5.72 1.34 4.77
C GLU A 58 4.33 0.71 5.01
N PHE A 59 4.03 -0.44 4.40
CA PHE A 59 2.78 -1.14 4.70
C PHE A 59 2.72 -1.62 6.15
N ARG A 60 3.82 -2.15 6.69
CA ARG A 60 3.89 -2.54 8.11
C ARG A 60 3.68 -1.36 9.04
N GLU A 61 4.19 -0.18 8.70
CA GLU A 61 3.96 1.02 9.50
C GLU A 61 2.50 1.48 9.42
N ALA A 62 1.88 1.44 8.23
CA ALA A 62 0.45 1.67 8.09
C ALA A 62 -0.38 0.72 8.96
N LEU A 63 0.00 -0.55 9.04
CA LEU A 63 -0.64 -1.56 9.89
C LEU A 63 -0.34 -1.38 11.38
N ARG A 64 0.84 -0.90 11.75
CA ARG A 64 1.17 -0.54 13.15
C ARG A 64 0.25 0.59 13.64
N LEU A 65 0.01 1.58 12.78
CA LEU A 65 -0.86 2.72 13.06
C LEU A 65 -2.35 2.35 12.99
N LYS A 66 -2.72 1.46 12.06
CA LYS A 66 -4.11 1.03 11.83
C LYS A 66 -4.16 -0.49 11.60
N PRO A 67 -4.20 -1.31 12.67
CA PRO A 67 -4.13 -2.77 12.56
C PRO A 67 -5.30 -3.43 11.83
N ARG A 68 -6.40 -2.71 11.61
CA ARG A 68 -7.58 -3.19 10.87
C ARG A 68 -7.68 -2.59 9.46
N TYR A 69 -6.56 -2.15 8.89
CA TYR A 69 -6.52 -1.56 7.55
C TYR A 69 -6.43 -2.66 6.49
N ALA A 70 -7.58 -3.14 6.02
CA ALA A 70 -7.68 -4.27 5.09
C ALA A 70 -6.86 -4.06 3.80
N GLU A 71 -6.90 -2.86 3.21
CA GLU A 71 -6.12 -2.56 2.00
C GLU A 71 -4.61 -2.61 2.25
N ALA A 72 -4.12 -2.22 3.43
CA ALA A 72 -2.71 -2.30 3.76
C ALA A 72 -2.24 -3.75 3.96
N HIS A 73 -3.08 -4.61 4.55
CA HIS A 73 -2.83 -6.06 4.60
C HIS A 73 -2.73 -6.67 3.19
N TYR A 74 -3.69 -6.33 2.31
CA TYR A 74 -3.68 -6.79 0.92
C TYR A 74 -2.42 -6.32 0.17
N ASN A 75 -2.05 -5.04 0.30
CA ASN A 75 -0.89 -4.49 -0.38
C ASN A 75 0.44 -5.05 0.17
N LEU A 76 0.52 -5.32 1.48
CA LEU A 76 1.66 -6.01 2.09
C LEU A 76 1.80 -7.42 1.51
N ALA A 77 0.70 -8.15 1.37
CA ALA A 77 0.71 -9.47 0.75
C ALA A 77 1.26 -9.43 -0.68
N LEU A 78 0.80 -8.50 -1.52
CA LEU A 78 1.33 -8.33 -2.88
C LEU A 78 2.85 -8.05 -2.90
N ALA A 79 3.33 -7.24 -1.96
CA ALA A 79 4.77 -6.97 -1.82
C ALA A 79 5.56 -8.20 -1.34
N LEU A 80 4.96 -9.05 -0.50
CA LEU A 80 5.55 -10.31 -0.04
C LEU A 80 5.60 -11.35 -1.17
N GLU A 81 4.57 -11.45 -2.01
CA GLU A 81 4.57 -12.33 -3.19
C GLU A 81 5.68 -11.94 -4.17
N LYS A 82 5.82 -10.65 -4.46
CA LYS A 82 6.89 -10.14 -5.32
C LYS A 82 8.29 -10.44 -4.75
N ALA A 83 8.40 -10.57 -3.43
CA ALA A 83 9.63 -10.97 -2.74
C ALA A 83 9.79 -12.50 -2.56
N GLY A 84 8.87 -13.33 -3.08
CA GLY A 84 8.92 -14.79 -2.96
C GLY A 84 8.48 -15.34 -1.59
N LYS A 85 7.93 -14.50 -0.71
CA LYS A 85 7.55 -14.85 0.67
C LYS A 85 6.09 -15.34 0.73
N GLN A 86 5.83 -16.48 0.10
CA GLN A 86 4.47 -17.01 -0.11
C GLN A 86 3.69 -17.24 1.18
N ALA A 87 4.31 -17.84 2.21
CA ALA A 87 3.64 -18.11 3.48
C ALA A 87 3.23 -16.82 4.22
N GLU A 88 4.10 -15.80 4.24
CA GLU A 88 3.79 -14.50 4.82
C GLU A 88 2.68 -13.78 4.02
N SER A 89 2.72 -13.85 2.68
CA SER A 89 1.66 -13.29 1.83
C SER A 89 0.29 -13.87 2.16
N HIS A 90 0.18 -15.20 2.22
CA HIS A 90 -1.10 -15.88 2.46
C HIS A 90 -1.73 -15.44 3.79
N ALA A 91 -0.92 -15.34 4.85
CA ALA A 91 -1.39 -14.89 6.15
C ALA A 91 -1.90 -13.44 6.12
N GLU A 92 -1.28 -12.56 5.34
CA GLU A 92 -1.74 -11.17 5.20
C GLU A 92 -2.98 -11.05 4.30
N LEU A 93 -3.12 -11.90 3.27
CA LEU A 93 -4.35 -11.99 2.46
C LEU A 93 -5.55 -12.45 3.29
N GLU A 94 -5.37 -13.48 4.13
CA GLU A 94 -6.42 -13.96 5.02
C GLU A 94 -6.94 -12.82 5.91
N LYS A 95 -6.04 -12.07 6.56
CA LYS A 95 -6.43 -10.89 7.36
C LYS A 95 -7.16 -9.84 6.53
N ALA A 96 -6.70 -9.56 5.31
CA ALA A 96 -7.34 -8.59 4.43
C ALA A 96 -8.79 -9.02 4.10
N TYR A 97 -9.01 -10.31 3.82
CA TYR A 97 -10.31 -10.86 3.47
C TYR A 97 -11.24 -10.98 4.67
N ASP A 98 -10.71 -11.29 5.86
CA ASP A 98 -11.49 -11.30 7.10
C ASP A 98 -12.00 -9.89 7.44
N LEU A 99 -11.17 -8.87 7.21
CA LEU A 99 -11.54 -7.47 7.45
C LEU A 99 -12.44 -6.89 6.34
N ALA A 100 -12.23 -7.31 5.10
CA ALA A 100 -12.93 -6.80 3.92
C ALA A 100 -13.10 -7.91 2.86
N PRO A 101 -14.14 -8.75 2.96
CA PRO A 101 -14.37 -9.89 2.06
C PRO A 101 -14.44 -9.50 0.57
N GLN A 102 -14.86 -8.26 0.26
CA GLN A 102 -14.91 -7.74 -1.09
C GLN A 102 -13.55 -7.67 -1.79
N LEU A 103 -12.44 -7.60 -1.04
CA LEU A 103 -11.09 -7.60 -1.61
C LEU A 103 -10.76 -8.93 -2.28
N ARG A 104 -11.38 -10.05 -1.83
CA ARG A 104 -11.26 -11.36 -2.48
C ARG A 104 -11.88 -11.35 -3.87
N ASN A 105 -13.02 -10.69 -4.01
CA ASN A 105 -13.75 -10.60 -5.27
C ASN A 105 -13.03 -9.67 -6.27
N ALA A 106 -12.44 -8.58 -5.78
CA ALA A 106 -11.68 -7.64 -6.61
C ALA A 106 -10.38 -8.28 -7.18
N ALA A 107 -9.71 -9.14 -6.40
CA ALA A 107 -8.54 -9.87 -6.88
C ALA A 107 -8.89 -10.89 -7.98
N ASN A 108 -10.06 -11.52 -7.88
CA ASN A 108 -10.57 -12.50 -8.85
C ASN A 108 -11.19 -11.87 -10.11
N ALA A 109 -11.38 -10.54 -10.13
CA ALA A 109 -12.02 -9.82 -11.23
C ALA A 109 -11.04 -9.21 -12.25
N ARG A 110 -9.73 -9.53 -12.16
CA ARG A 110 -8.80 -9.19 -13.24
C ARG A 110 -9.06 -10.13 -14.43
N PRO A 111 -9.46 -9.62 -15.61
CA PRO A 111 -9.70 -10.42 -16.80
C PRO A 111 -8.44 -11.10 -17.32
#